data_AF-A0A355D9L2-F1
#
_entry.id   AF-A0A355D9L2-F1
#
_cell.length_a   1.000
_cell.length_b   1.000
_cell.length_c   1.000
_cell.angle_alpha   90.00
_cell.angle_beta   90.00
_cell.angle_gamma   90.00
#
_symmetry.space_group_name_H-M   'P 1'
#
loop_
_entity.id
_entity.type
_entity.pdbx_description
1 polymer ?
#
loop_
_entity_poly.entity_id
_entity_poly.type
_entity_poly.pdbx_seq_one_letter_code
_entity_poly.pdbx_strand_id
1 'polypeptide(L)'
;MDNNSKELFKLIDDGNTIVHSDPRKAYEITKEALKLAEAFNNKSAMGYCFINFALIYRSLSNLANWVEYGHHALDIFMELNEEEGIVVALNLLSCAYFHVGLYEDS
;
A
#
# COMPACT_ATOMS: atom_id res chain seq x y z
N MET A 1 0.16 14.57 -18.59
CA MET A 1 0.97 14.16 -17.42
C MET A 1 2.35 14.75 -17.55
N ASP A 2 2.73 15.61 -16.61
CA ASP A 2 4.12 16.06 -16.47
C ASP A 2 5.06 14.87 -16.17
N ASN A 3 6.36 15.07 -16.38
CA ASN A 3 7.37 14.02 -16.24
C ASN A 3 7.44 13.46 -14.81
N ASN A 4 7.15 14.32 -13.82
CA ASN A 4 7.24 14.01 -12.40
C ASN A 4 6.10 13.09 -11.93
N SER A 5 4.90 13.28 -12.47
CA SER A 5 3.77 12.38 -12.22
C SER A 5 4.01 11.00 -12.80
N LYS A 6 4.64 10.90 -13.98
CA LYS A 6 5.00 9.61 -14.59
C LYS A 6 6.06 8.87 -13.76
N GLU A 7 7.04 9.60 -13.24
CA GLU A 7 8.07 9.05 -12.36
C GLU A 7 7.47 8.53 -11.05
N LEU A 8 6.54 9.27 -10.44
CA LEU A 8 5.82 8.84 -9.24
C LEU A 8 5.09 7.51 -9.46
N PHE A 9 4.25 7.40 -10.49
CA PHE A 9 3.50 6.17 -10.75
C PHE A 9 4.42 5.00 -11.13
N LYS A 10 5.56 5.28 -11.78
CA LYS A 10 6.57 4.27 -12.03
C LYS A 10 7.19 3.74 -10.74
N LEU A 11 7.53 4.60 -9.78
CA LEU A 11 8.07 4.16 -8.49
C LEU A 11 7.06 3.32 -7.71
N ILE A 12 5.77 3.66 -7.77
CA ILE A 12 4.71 2.86 -7.16
C ILE A 12 4.68 1.46 -7.78
N ASP A 13 4.75 1.35 -9.10
CA ASP A 13 4.73 0.08 -9.84
C ASP A 13 6.00 -0.76 -9.59
N ASP A 14 7.18 -0.11 -9.64
CA ASP A 14 8.48 -0.74 -9.37
C ASP A 14 8.52 -1.30 -7.93
N GLY A 15 8.00 -0.54 -6.95
CA GLY A 15 7.89 -0.95 -5.56
C GLY A 15 7.00 -2.18 -5.39
N ASN A 16 5.83 -2.19 -6.03
CA ASN A 16 4.86 -3.29 -5.98
C ASN A 16 5.41 -4.58 -6.61
N THR A 17 6.09 -4.46 -7.76
CA THR A 17 6.59 -5.61 -8.53
C THR A 17 7.58 -6.48 -7.75
N ILE A 18 8.38 -5.86 -6.89
CA ILE A 18 9.45 -6.55 -6.16
C ILE A 18 9.09 -6.91 -4.72
N VAL A 19 7.84 -6.67 -4.26
CA VAL A 19 7.40 -6.94 -2.88
C VAL A 19 7.72 -8.36 -2.41
N HIS A 20 7.58 -9.34 -3.30
CA HIS A 20 7.81 -10.75 -2.99
C HIS A 20 9.27 -11.19 -3.16
N SER A 21 10.03 -10.48 -4.01
CA SER A 21 11.44 -10.81 -4.28
C SER A 21 12.40 -10.14 -3.29
N ASP A 22 12.16 -8.86 -2.99
CA ASP A 22 12.98 -8.06 -2.09
C ASP A 22 12.10 -7.03 -1.35
N PRO A 23 11.44 -7.44 -0.25
CA PRO A 23 10.56 -6.55 0.52
C PRO A 23 11.28 -5.35 1.14
N ARG A 24 12.60 -5.45 1.40
CA ARG A 24 13.38 -4.31 1.92
C ARG A 24 13.56 -3.25 0.85
N LYS A 25 13.95 -3.66 -0.36
CA LYS A 25 14.07 -2.72 -1.48
C LYS A 25 12.71 -2.16 -1.90
N ALA A 26 11.66 -2.98 -1.90
CA ALA A 26 10.28 -2.52 -2.13
C ALA A 26 9.90 -1.39 -1.17
N TYR A 27 10.27 -1.51 0.11
CA TYR A 27 10.01 -0.49 1.13
C TYR A 27 10.71 0.83 0.83
N GLU A 28 12.00 0.80 0.48
CA GLU A 28 12.73 2.04 0.16
C GLU A 28 12.16 2.74 -1.08
N ILE A 29 11.83 2.00 -2.13
CA ILE A 29 11.20 2.55 -3.35
C ILE A 29 9.82 3.14 -3.02
N THR A 30 8.98 2.40 -2.28
CA THR A 30 7.65 2.86 -1.89
C THR A 30 7.72 4.11 -1.01
N LYS A 31 8.74 4.21 -0.15
CA LYS A 31 8.99 5.40 0.69
C LYS A 31 9.43 6.61 -0.13
N GLU A 32 10.19 6.41 -1.20
CA GLU A 32 10.51 7.48 -2.15
C GLU A 32 9.26 7.95 -2.91
N ALA A 33 8.45 7.02 -3.39
CA ALA A 33 7.17 7.33 -4.02
C ALA A 33 6.25 8.13 -3.09
N LEU A 34 6.15 7.75 -1.81
CA LEU A 34 5.32 8.46 -0.83
C LEU A 34 5.77 9.92 -0.66
N LYS A 35 7.08 10.17 -0.53
CA LYS A 35 7.62 11.54 -0.43
C LYS A 35 7.27 12.41 -1.62
N LEU A 36 7.31 11.83 -2.83
CA LEU A 36 6.92 12.53 -4.05
C LEU A 36 5.41 12.78 -4.09
N ALA A 37 4.59 11.80 -3.70
CA ALA A 37 3.15 11.96 -3.60
C ALA A 37 2.77 13.09 -2.63
N GLU A 38 3.43 13.17 -1.46
CA GLU A 38 3.29 14.27 -0.50
C GLU A 38 3.69 15.61 -1.10
N ALA A 39 4.86 15.67 -1.77
CA ALA A 39 5.34 16.90 -2.40
C ALA A 39 4.38 17.41 -3.50
N PHE A 40 3.67 16.51 -4.17
CA PHE A 40 2.66 16.86 -5.18
C PHE A 40 1.25 17.00 -4.61
N ASN A 41 1.06 16.80 -3.31
CA ASN A 41 -0.25 16.72 -2.67
C ASN A 41 -1.20 15.71 -3.36
N ASN A 42 -0.65 14.63 -3.91
CA ASN A 42 -1.41 13.60 -4.62
C ASN A 42 -1.86 12.51 -3.65
N LYS A 43 -3.03 12.71 -3.03
CA LYS A 43 -3.62 11.77 -2.08
C LYS A 43 -3.85 10.38 -2.66
N SER A 44 -4.31 10.27 -3.91
CA SER A 44 -4.54 8.96 -4.56
C SER A 44 -3.23 8.16 -4.62
N ALA A 45 -2.14 8.79 -5.05
CA ALA A 45 -0.82 8.17 -5.06
C ALA A 45 -0.32 7.79 -3.66
N MET A 46 -0.62 8.58 -2.62
CA MET A 46 -0.34 8.20 -1.23
C MET A 46 -1.10 6.93 -0.84
N GLY A 47 -2.38 6.80 -1.24
CA GLY A 47 -3.19 5.60 -1.02
C GLY A 47 -2.56 4.35 -1.63
N TYR A 48 -2.07 4.44 -2.87
CA TYR A 48 -1.34 3.33 -3.50
C TYR A 48 0.00 3.01 -2.82
N CYS A 49 0.71 4.01 -2.29
CA CYS A 49 1.91 3.76 -1.49
C CYS A 49 1.57 2.98 -0.20
N PHE A 50 0.44 3.28 0.45
CA PHE A 50 -0.01 2.52 1.62
C PHE A 50 -0.45 1.10 1.27
N ILE A 51 -1.07 0.87 0.10
CA ILE A 51 -1.29 -0.48 -0.44
C ILE A 51 0.04 -1.24 -0.55
N ASN A 52 1.07 -0.62 -1.12
CA ASN A 52 2.38 -1.26 -1.24
C ASN A 52 3.00 -1.59 0.12
N PHE A 53 2.94 -0.68 1.11
CA PHE A 53 3.40 -0.98 2.46
C PHE A 53 2.64 -2.14 3.09
N ALA A 54 1.31 -2.18 2.96
CA ALA A 54 0.48 -3.29 3.41
C ALA A 54 0.94 -4.63 2.79
N LEU A 55 1.20 -4.65 1.49
CA LEU A 55 1.70 -5.83 0.77
C LEU A 55 3.11 -6.25 1.20
N ILE A 56 4.00 -5.28 1.50
CA ILE A 56 5.34 -5.54 2.05
C ILE A 56 5.23 -6.19 3.41
N TYR A 57 4.42 -5.65 4.31
CA TYR A 57 4.28 -6.25 5.65
C TYR A 57 3.54 -7.58 5.62
N ARG A 58 2.64 -7.79 4.65
CA ARG A 58 2.09 -9.11 4.34
C ARG A 58 3.18 -10.11 3.98
N SER A 59 4.11 -9.76 3.08
CA SER A 59 5.20 -10.68 2.69
C SER A 59 6.20 -10.95 3.81
N LEU A 60 6.30 -10.04 4.78
CA LEU A 60 7.08 -10.20 6.00
C LEU A 60 6.32 -10.89 7.15
N SER A 61 5.07 -11.32 6.92
CA SER A 61 4.18 -11.89 7.95
C SER A 61 3.99 -10.99 9.18
N ASN A 62 4.15 -9.67 9.03
CA ASN A 62 3.90 -8.70 10.07
C ASN A 62 2.45 -8.22 9.96
N LEU A 63 1.58 -8.88 10.72
CA LEU A 63 0.14 -8.68 10.66
C LEU A 63 -0.31 -7.30 11.15
N ALA A 64 0.33 -6.79 12.21
CA ALA A 64 -0.01 -5.48 12.78
C ALA A 64 0.17 -4.36 11.75
N ASN A 65 1.35 -4.29 11.13
CA ASN A 65 1.64 -3.26 10.13
C ASN A 65 0.83 -3.50 8.84
N TRP A 66 0.58 -4.75 8.45
CA TRP A 66 -0.27 -5.03 7.29
C TRP A 66 -1.67 -4.42 7.47
N VAL A 67 -2.30 -4.63 8.64
CA VAL A 67 -3.62 -4.07 8.95
C VAL A 67 -3.57 -2.54 9.03
N GLU A 68 -2.57 -1.98 9.72
CA GLU A 68 -2.41 -0.52 9.88
C GLU A 68 -2.31 0.20 8.53
N TYR A 69 -1.42 -0.26 7.65
CA TYR A 69 -1.26 0.36 6.32
C TYR A 69 -2.46 0.09 5.40
N GLY A 70 -3.14 -1.05 5.56
CA GLY A 70 -4.41 -1.32 4.87
C GLY A 70 -5.50 -0.30 5.22
N HIS A 71 -5.62 0.08 6.49
CA HIS A 71 -6.56 1.12 6.93
C HIS A 71 -6.16 2.51 6.44
N HIS A 72 -4.87 2.87 6.48
CA HIS A 72 -4.43 4.14 5.91
C HIS A 72 -4.76 4.29 4.43
N ALA A 73 -4.60 3.23 3.64
CA ALA A 73 -5.04 3.22 2.24
C ALA A 73 -6.56 3.40 2.13
N LEU A 74 -7.32 2.65 2.92
CA LEU A 74 -8.79 2.71 2.92
C LEU A 74 -9.30 4.12 3.25
N ASP A 75 -8.78 4.74 4.32
CA ASP A 75 -9.19 6.08 4.76
C ASP A 75 -9.00 7.11 3.65
N ILE A 76 -7.87 7.05 2.95
CA ILE A 76 -7.58 7.95 1.82
C ILE A 76 -8.55 7.70 0.67
N PHE A 77 -8.73 6.46 0.24
CA PHE A 77 -9.61 6.18 -0.90
C PHE A 77 -11.08 6.47 -0.58
N MET A 78 -11.51 6.30 0.68
CA MET A 78 -12.81 6.74 1.18
C MET A 78 -12.95 8.27 1.13
N GLU A 79 -11.92 9.03 1.56
CA GLU A 79 -11.92 10.49 1.47
C GLU A 79 -12.07 10.97 0.01
N LEU A 80 -11.41 10.29 -0.92
CA LEU A 80 -11.42 10.62 -2.35
C LEU A 80 -12.64 10.06 -3.10
N ASN A 81 -13.41 9.15 -2.50
CA ASN A 81 -14.43 8.35 -3.16
C ASN A 81 -13.90 7.55 -4.37
N GLU A 82 -12.68 7.02 -4.27
CA GLU A 82 -12.06 6.18 -5.29
C GLU A 82 -12.44 4.70 -5.08
N GLU A 83 -13.52 4.26 -5.71
CA GLU A 83 -14.11 2.91 -5.54
C GLU A 83 -13.09 1.79 -5.76
N GLU A 84 -12.24 1.92 -6.79
CA GLU A 84 -11.21 0.92 -7.11
C GLU A 84 -10.21 0.76 -5.96
N GLY A 85 -9.73 1.87 -5.39
CA GLY A 85 -8.82 1.87 -4.25
C GLY A 85 -9.48 1.32 -2.98
N ILE A 86 -10.74 1.65 -2.74
CA ILE A 86 -11.53 1.11 -1.61
C ILE A 86 -11.61 -0.42 -1.70
N VAL A 87 -11.97 -0.96 -2.88
CA VAL A 87 -12.08 -2.40 -3.08
C VAL A 87 -10.74 -3.11 -2.82
N VAL A 88 -9.64 -2.55 -3.30
CA VAL A 88 -8.30 -3.13 -3.07
C VAL A 88 -7.94 -3.10 -1.59
N ALA A 89 -8.14 -1.98 -0.90
CA ALA A 89 -7.83 -1.86 0.52
C ALA A 89 -8.67 -2.81 1.39
N LEU A 90 -9.97 -2.94 1.10
CA LEU A 90 -10.86 -3.88 1.80
C LEU A 90 -10.47 -5.34 1.58
N ASN A 91 -10.04 -5.70 0.36
CA ASN A 91 -9.54 -7.04 0.09
C ASN A 91 -8.26 -7.34 0.89
N LEU A 92 -7.33 -6.39 0.99
CA LEU A 92 -6.12 -6.54 1.78
C LEU A 92 -6.43 -6.74 3.27
N LEU A 93 -7.32 -5.92 3.82
CA LEU A 93 -7.77 -6.02 5.21
C LEU A 93 -8.52 -7.33 5.47
N SER A 94 -9.39 -7.77 4.55
CA SER A 94 -10.09 -9.05 4.67
C SER A 94 -9.11 -10.22 4.71
N CYS A 95 -8.08 -10.20 3.85
CA CYS A 95 -7.01 -11.20 3.89
C CYS A 95 -6.23 -11.17 5.21
N ALA A 96 -5.96 -9.98 5.76
CA ALA A 96 -5.27 -9.83 7.03
C ALA A 96 -6.11 -10.40 8.19
N TYR A 97 -7.39 -10.04 8.28
CA TYR A 97 -8.28 -10.55 9.32
C TYR A 97 -8.56 -12.04 9.21
N PHE A 98 -8.64 -12.59 7.99
CA PHE A 98 -8.70 -14.04 7.80
C PHE A 98 -7.45 -14.73 8.37
N HIS A 99 -6.27 -14.12 8.22
CA HIS A 99 -5.06 -14.60 8.87
C HIS A 99 -5.14 -14.55 10.39
N VAL A 100 -5.67 -13.45 10.99
CA VAL A 100 -5.87 -13.34 12.45
C VAL A 100 -6.77 -14.47 12.97
N GLY A 101 -7.93 -14.69 12.33
CA GLY A 101 -8.90 -15.68 12.77
C GLY A 101 -8.33 -17.10 12.79
N LEU A 102 -7.42 -17.44 11.87
CA LEU A 102 -6.73 -18.72 11.85
C LEU A 102 -5.74 -18.91 13.02
N TYR A 103 -5.17 -17.84 13.56
CA TYR A 103 -4.25 -17.89 14.71
C TYR A 103 -4.97 -17.85 16.07
N GLU A 104 -6.18 -17.28 16.13
CA GLU A 104 -7.00 -17.33 17.35
C GLU A 104 -7.66 -18.70 17.55
N ASP A 105 -7.87 -19.47 16.47
CA ASP A 105 -8.44 -20.82 16.50
C ASP A 105 -7.41 -21.95 16.77
N SER A 106 -6.12 -21.63 16.96
CA SER A 106 -5.01 -22.60 17.18
C SER A 106 -4.44 -22.56 18.59
#